data_AF-W4JU81-F1
#
_entry.id   AF-W4JU81-F1
#
_cell.length_a   1.000
_cell.length_b   1.000
_cell.length_c   1.000
_cell.angle_alpha   90.00
_cell.angle_beta   90.00
_cell.angle_gamma   90.00
#
_symmetry.space_group_name_H-M   'P 1'
#
loop_
_entity.id
_entity.type
_entity.pdbx_description
1 polymer ?
#
loop_
_entity_poly.entity_id
_entity_poly.type
_entity_poly.pdbx_seq_one_letter_code
_entity_poly.pdbx_strand_id
1 'polypeptide(L)'
;SQAALYPGYKQVQSFDIDEKYTCGETGEVEEEVSYVTLDLGNVEPTLVPSSTTCRFTGLDTSTPFLQLSGTIFKGRHQSLLGTELLFTEEKGDYL
;
A
#
# COMPACT_ATOMS: atom_id res chain seq x y z
N SER A 1 8.89 3.98 -21.28
CA SER A 1 7.89 2.88 -21.33
C SER A 1 7.73 2.34 -19.92
N GLN A 2 6.52 2.36 -19.36
CA GLN A 2 6.27 1.83 -18.03
C GLN A 2 6.26 0.29 -18.16
N ALA A 3 7.27 -0.39 -17.61
CA ALA A 3 7.30 -1.85 -17.61
C ALA A 3 6.05 -2.36 -16.87
N ALA A 4 5.25 -3.17 -17.56
CA ALA A 4 4.08 -3.81 -16.97
C ALA A 4 4.55 -4.79 -15.90
N LEU A 5 3.95 -4.72 -14.71
CA LEU A 5 4.28 -5.60 -13.57
C LEU A 5 3.96 -7.07 -13.89
N TYR A 6 2.91 -7.30 -14.68
CA TYR A 6 2.51 -8.60 -15.21
C TYR A 6 1.66 -8.40 -16.50
N PRO A 7 1.54 -9.43 -17.37
CA PRO A 7 0.70 -9.35 -18.56
C PRO A 7 -0.76 -9.07 -18.22
N GLY A 8 -1.35 -8.02 -18.83
CA GLY A 8 -2.73 -7.62 -18.58
C GLY A 8 -2.93 -6.61 -17.44
N TYR A 9 -1.85 -6.14 -16.80
CA TYR A 9 -1.91 -5.07 -15.81
C TYR A 9 -2.54 -3.79 -16.39
N LYS A 10 -3.53 -3.25 -15.68
CA LYS A 10 -4.09 -1.90 -15.90
C LYS A 10 -3.95 -1.11 -14.61
N GLN A 11 -3.32 0.06 -14.70
CA GLN A 11 -3.25 0.98 -13.55
C GLN A 11 -4.67 1.48 -13.23
N VAL A 12 -5.08 1.31 -11.98
CA VAL A 12 -6.30 1.92 -11.45
C VAL A 12 -6.01 3.40 -11.22
N GLN A 13 -6.73 4.29 -11.92
CA GLN A 13 -6.58 5.74 -11.76
C GLN A 13 -7.54 6.29 -10.69
N SER A 14 -8.70 5.65 -10.55
CA SER A 14 -9.70 5.93 -9.52
C SER A 14 -10.46 4.63 -9.23
N PHE A 15 -10.88 4.46 -7.99
CA PHE A 15 -11.89 3.47 -7.64
C PHE A 15 -13.28 4.04 -7.96
N ASP A 16 -14.21 3.19 -8.34
CA ASP A 16 -15.60 3.60 -8.59
C ASP A 16 -16.29 3.95 -7.26
N ILE A 17 -17.28 4.85 -7.32
CA ILE A 17 -17.88 5.49 -6.14
C ILE A 17 -18.82 4.53 -5.35
N ASP A 18 -19.31 3.43 -5.95
CA ASP A 18 -20.28 2.52 -5.32
C ASP A 18 -19.89 1.05 -5.61
N GLU A 19 -20.08 0.03 -4.75
CA GLU A 19 -21.36 -0.38 -4.12
C GLU A 19 -21.18 -1.19 -2.80
N LYS A 20 -20.06 -1.09 -2.08
CA LYS A 20 -19.80 -1.96 -0.90
C LYS A 20 -19.21 -1.30 0.33
N TYR A 21 -19.18 0.02 0.38
CA TYR A 21 -18.73 0.72 1.57
C TYR A 21 -19.84 0.74 2.62
N THR A 22 -19.47 0.52 3.89
CA THR A 22 -20.41 0.61 5.01
C THR A 22 -20.78 2.09 5.17
N CYS A 23 -22.07 2.42 5.15
CA CYS A 23 -22.54 3.76 5.49
C CYS A 23 -22.89 3.83 6.97
N GLY A 24 -22.43 4.88 7.66
CA GLY A 24 -22.84 5.18 9.02
C GLY A 24 -24.31 5.60 9.11
N GLU A 25 -24.79 5.86 10.33
CA GLU A 25 -26.18 6.27 10.59
C GLU A 25 -26.60 7.57 9.86
N THR A 26 -25.63 8.40 9.46
CA THR A 26 -25.82 9.65 8.71
C THR A 26 -25.92 9.45 7.20
N GLY A 27 -25.67 8.23 6.70
CA GLY A 27 -25.59 7.93 5.27
C GLY A 27 -24.22 8.22 4.64
N GLU A 28 -23.25 8.71 5.41
CA GLU A 28 -21.87 8.92 4.97
C GLU A 28 -21.06 7.62 4.99
N VAL A 29 -20.09 7.49 4.08
CA VAL A 29 -19.19 6.33 4.00
C VAL A 29 -18.28 6.28 5.24
N GLU A 30 -18.28 5.14 5.93
CA GLU A 30 -17.35 4.86 7.01
C GLU A 30 -15.99 4.45 6.40
N GLU A 31 -15.01 5.35 6.47
CA GLU A 31 -13.64 5.10 6.01
C GLU A 31 -12.78 4.55 7.16
N GLU A 32 -12.29 3.32 7.02
CA GLU A 32 -11.29 2.75 7.93
C GLU A 32 -9.88 2.86 7.31
N VAL A 33 -8.99 3.61 7.97
CA VAL A 33 -7.60 3.72 7.56
C VAL A 33 -6.77 2.69 8.33
N SER A 34 -6.16 1.76 7.60
CA SER A 34 -5.22 0.78 8.15
C SER A 34 -3.79 1.12 7.77
N TYR A 35 -2.89 1.13 8.75
CA TYR A 35 -1.45 1.23 8.52
C TYR A 35 -0.84 -0.17 8.45
N VAL A 36 0.00 -0.39 7.44
CA VAL A 36 0.78 -1.63 7.28
C VAL A 36 2.26 -1.31 7.22
N THR A 37 3.08 -2.15 7.83
CA THR A 37 4.53 -2.06 7.72
C THR A 37 5.05 -3.01 6.65
N LEU A 38 6.07 -2.54 5.92
CA LEU A 38 6.70 -3.29 4.83
C LEU A 38 8.09 -3.69 5.27
N ASP A 39 8.24 -4.97 5.63
CA ASP A 39 9.55 -5.56 5.82
C ASP A 39 10.15 -5.96 4.45
N LEU A 40 11.16 -5.21 4.01
CA LEU A 40 11.87 -5.47 2.75
C LEU A 40 13.06 -6.43 2.92
N GLY A 41 13.38 -6.82 4.17
CA GLY A 41 14.58 -7.58 4.48
C GLY A 41 15.87 -6.84 4.10
N ASN A 42 16.86 -7.59 3.63
CA ASN A 42 18.16 -7.03 3.25
C ASN A 42 18.11 -6.43 1.84
N VAL A 43 17.80 -5.14 1.74
CA VAL A 43 17.87 -4.36 0.50
C VAL A 43 19.06 -3.42 0.50
N GLU A 44 19.49 -3.00 -0.69
CA GLU A 44 20.49 -1.94 -0.83
C GLU A 44 20.04 -0.70 -0.03
N PRO A 45 20.88 -0.13 0.86
CA PRO A 45 20.48 0.98 1.74
C PRO A 45 19.97 2.21 0.98
N THR A 46 20.42 2.37 -0.27
CA THR A 46 20.03 3.49 -1.13
C THR A 46 18.73 3.24 -1.89
N LEU A 47 18.19 2.02 -1.90
CA LEU A 47 17.02 1.67 -2.72
C LEU A 47 15.78 2.47 -2.33
N VAL A 48 15.42 2.51 -1.05
CA VAL A 48 14.23 3.23 -0.58
C VAL A 48 14.44 4.76 -0.72
N PRO A 49 15.55 5.35 -0.24
CA PRO A 49 15.76 6.80 -0.38
C PRO A 49 15.88 7.32 -1.82
N SER A 50 16.38 6.49 -2.75
CA SER A 50 16.52 6.89 -4.17
C SER A 50 15.27 6.64 -5.01
N SER A 51 14.29 5.91 -4.47
CA SER A 51 13.08 5.58 -5.21
C SER A 51 12.10 6.75 -5.22
N THR A 52 11.94 7.36 -6.39
CA THR A 52 10.95 8.42 -6.63
C THR A 52 9.55 7.87 -6.93
N THR A 53 9.43 6.55 -7.10
CA THR A 53 8.16 5.87 -7.36
C THR A 53 8.06 4.58 -6.58
N CYS A 54 6.86 4.31 -6.08
CA CYS A 54 6.48 3.08 -5.41
C CYS A 54 5.18 2.57 -6.06
N ARG A 55 5.16 1.30 -6.48
CA ARG A 55 3.99 0.69 -7.13
C ARG A 55 3.63 -0.62 -6.46
N PHE A 56 2.35 -0.76 -6.11
CA PHE A 56 1.78 -2.00 -5.59
C PHE A 56 0.84 -2.64 -6.59
N THR A 57 0.75 -3.97 -6.53
CA THR A 57 -0.32 -4.70 -7.20
C THR A 57 -0.65 -5.99 -6.44
N GLY A 58 -1.92 -6.42 -6.54
CA GLY A 58 -2.41 -7.64 -5.91
C GLY A 58 -2.43 -7.60 -4.38
N LEU A 59 -2.69 -6.44 -3.77
CA LEU A 59 -2.85 -6.29 -2.31
C LEU A 59 -4.03 -7.07 -1.75
N ASP A 60 -5.00 -7.40 -2.59
CA ASP A 60 -6.16 -8.26 -2.32
C ASP A 60 -5.85 -9.76 -2.47
N THR A 61 -4.64 -10.11 -2.90
CA THR A 61 -4.21 -11.50 -3.13
C THR A 61 -3.28 -11.99 -2.02
N SER A 62 -3.09 -13.31 -1.90
CA SER A 62 -2.09 -13.86 -0.97
C SER A 62 -0.64 -13.52 -1.32
N THR A 63 -0.39 -12.88 -2.47
CA THR A 63 0.94 -12.67 -3.03
C THR A 63 1.02 -11.31 -3.73
N PRO A 64 1.10 -10.22 -2.95
CA PRO A 64 1.25 -8.88 -3.51
C PRO A 64 2.64 -8.70 -4.14
N PHE A 65 2.76 -7.72 -5.03
CA PHE A 65 4.04 -7.29 -5.57
C PHE A 65 4.27 -5.81 -5.33
N LEU A 66 5.50 -5.46 -4.99
CA LEU A 66 5.98 -4.10 -4.81
C LEU A 66 7.09 -3.85 -5.82
N GLN A 67 7.02 -2.74 -6.56
CA GLN A 67 8.14 -2.25 -7.36
C GLN A 67 8.66 -0.93 -6.79
N LEU A 68 9.96 -0.94 -6.46
CA LEU A 68 10.74 0.25 -6.09
C LEU A 68 11.78 0.47 -7.18
N SER A 69 11.66 1.58 -7.91
CA SER A 69 12.52 1.87 -9.07
C SER A 69 12.52 0.70 -10.09
N GLY A 70 13.65 0.01 -10.28
CA GLY A 70 13.79 -1.15 -11.17
C GLY A 70 13.60 -2.50 -10.49
N THR A 71 13.50 -2.55 -9.16
CA THR A 71 13.47 -3.79 -8.37
C THR A 71 12.04 -4.20 -8.06
N ILE A 72 11.71 -5.48 -8.32
CA ILE A 72 10.40 -6.05 -8.03
C ILE A 72 10.52 -7.03 -6.86
N PHE A 73 9.69 -6.84 -5.85
CA PHE A 73 9.54 -7.67 -4.67
C PHE A 73 8.26 -8.48 -4.77
N LYS A 74 8.36 -9.77 -4.45
CA LYS A 74 7.20 -10.65 -4.23
C LYS A 74 6.94 -10.70 -2.73
N GLY A 75 5.78 -10.24 -2.31
CA GLY A 75 5.38 -10.16 -0.91
C GLY A 75 4.49 -11.30 -0.46
N ARG A 76 4.15 -11.24 0.83
CA ARG A 76 3.19 -12.09 1.54
C ARG A 76 2.57 -11.24 2.66
N HIS A 77 1.28 -11.40 2.91
CA HIS A 77 0.64 -10.81 4.09
C HIS A 77 1.04 -11.60 5.35
N GLN A 78 1.44 -10.90 6.40
CA GLN A 78 1.77 -11.51 7.69
C GLN A 78 1.28 -10.62 8.82
N SER A 79 0.45 -11.18 9.70
CA SER A 79 0.02 -10.52 10.94
C SER A 79 1.08 -10.69 12.03
N LEU A 80 1.46 -9.59 12.68
CA LEU A 80 2.39 -9.59 13.80
C LEU A 80 1.70 -10.14 15.06
N LEU A 81 2.44 -10.91 15.87
CA LEU A 81 2.02 -11.22 17.24
C LEU A 81 2.34 -10.03 18.15
N GLY A 82 1.32 -9.41 18.71
CA GLY A 82 1.46 -8.25 19.60
C GLY A 82 1.18 -6.93 18.89
N THR A 83 1.90 -5.88 19.26
CA THR A 83 1.65 -4.52 18.80
C THR A 83 2.97 -3.86 18.39
N GLU A 84 2.97 -3.23 17.23
CA GLU A 84 4.03 -2.34 16.79
C GLU A 84 3.67 -0.89 17.17
N LEU A 85 4.60 -0.17 17.80
CA LEU A 85 4.41 1.22 18.19
C LEU A 85 5.23 2.11 17.26
N LEU A 86 4.55 2.93 16.46
CA LEU A 86 5.16 3.91 15.58
C LEU A 86 5.17 5.27 16.27
N PHE A 87 6.36 5.86 16.42
CA PHE A 87 6.52 7.22 16.93
C PHE A 87 6.83 8.14 15.74
N THR A 88 5.81 8.82 15.23
CA THR A 88 5.95 9.81 14.15
C THR A 88 5.71 11.21 14.69
N GLU A 89 6.48 12.19 14.24
CA GLU A 89 6.10 13.60 14.42
C GLU A 89 4.82 13.84 13.61
N GLU A 90 3.71 14.15 14.25
CA GLU A 90 2.48 14.54 13.53
C GLU A 90 2.80 15.70 12.59
N LYS A 91 2.66 15.50 11.27
CA LYS A 91 2.28 16.60 10.40
C LYS A 91 0.78 16.81 10.60
N GLY A 92 0.45 17.64 11.59
CA GLY A 92 -0.93 17.94 11.92
C GLY A 92 -1.66 18.54 10.73
N ASP A 93 -2.71 17.87 10.29
CA ASP A 93 -3.83 18.47 9.56
C ASP A 93 -5.07 18.26 10.42
N TYR A 94 -5.16 19.02 11.52
CA TYR A 94 -6.40 19.19 12.26
C TYR A 94 -7.08 20.45 11.71
N LEU A 95 -8.18 20.29 10.97
CA LEU A 95 -9.22 21.32 10.80
C LEU A 95 -10.27 21.14 11.89
#